data_AF-A0A8X6XBN2-F1
#
_entry.id   AF-A0A8X6XBN2-F1
#
_cell.length_a   1.000
_cell.length_b   1.000
_cell.length_c   1.000
_cell.angle_alpha   90.00
_cell.angle_beta   90.00
_cell.angle_gamma   90.00
#
_symmetry.space_group_name_H-M   'P 1'
#
loop_
_entity.id
_entity.type
_entity.pdbx_description
1 polymer ?
#
loop_
_entity_poly.entity_id
_entity_poly.type
_entity_poly.pdbx_seq_one_letter_code
_entity_poly.pdbx_strand_id
1 'polypeptide(L)' 'MGTKAGIKDATFHWPGKRVPYYIDPSVQNLTQLIEEAIAQYHKHTVLRFVKRTDEQNYVCFLKDKG' A
#
# COMPACT_ATOMS: atom_id res chain seq x y z
N MET A 1 25.06 10.66 -12.53
CA MET A 1 24.15 9.51 -12.30
C MET A 1 23.58 9.62 -10.90
N GLY A 2 22.33 10.05 -10.74
CA GLY A 2 21.66 10.09 -9.44
C GLY A 2 21.02 8.73 -9.16
N THR A 3 21.52 7.99 -8.18
CA THR A 3 20.86 6.78 -7.70
C THR A 3 19.53 7.20 -7.07
N LYS A 4 18.41 6.85 -7.70
CA LYS A 4 17.08 7.09 -7.12
C LYS A 4 16.85 6.08 -5.99
N ALA A 5 17.45 6.35 -4.83
CA ALA A 5 17.18 5.64 -3.59
C ALA A 5 15.86 6.13 -2.95
N GLY A 6 15.42 5.46 -1.89
CA GLY A 6 14.22 5.87 -1.15
C GLY A 6 14.26 7.33 -0.70
N ILE A 7 13.09 7.97 -0.67
CA ILE A 7 12.94 9.35 -0.22
C ILE A 7 13.43 9.45 1.23
N LYS A 8 14.43 10.31 1.47
CA LYS A 8 15.06 10.45 2.79
C LYS A 8 14.20 11.24 3.77
N ASP A 9 13.31 12.08 3.25
CA ASP A 9 12.40 12.87 4.06
C ASP A 9 11.27 11.99 4.60
N ALA A 10 11.21 11.90 5.92
CA ALA A 10 10.26 11.06 6.65
C ALA A 10 8.81 11.56 6.54
N THR A 11 8.56 12.80 6.09
CA THR A 11 7.21 13.33 5.87
C THR A 11 6.48 12.59 4.74
N PHE A 12 7.22 11.95 3.84
CA PHE A 12 6.67 11.10 2.77
C PHE A 12 6.54 9.62 3.18
N HIS A 13 6.86 9.27 4.43
CA HIS A 13 6.77 7.89 4.92
C HIS A 13 5.44 7.64 5.60
N TRP A 14 4.98 6.39 5.54
CA TRP A 14 3.79 5.95 6.25
C TRP A 14 4.03 5.97 7.77
N PRO A 15 3.24 6.75 8.54
CA PRO A 15 3.40 6.83 9.99
C PRO A 15 3.27 5.46 10.66
N GLY A 16 4.20 5.16 11.57
CA GLY A 16 4.20 3.88 12.29
C GLY A 16 4.35 2.65 11.40
N LYS A 17 4.82 2.81 10.14
CA LYS A 17 4.95 1.71 9.16
C LYS A 17 3.60 1.04 8.84
N ARG A 18 2.49 1.73 9.11
CA ARG A 18 1.12 1.27 8.84
C ARG A 18 0.63 1.90 7.55
N VAL A 19 0.21 1.07 6.61
CA VAL A 19 -0.29 1.48 5.29
C VAL A 19 -1.77 1.14 5.22
N PRO A 20 -2.69 2.10 5.46
CA PRO A 20 -4.10 1.89 5.23
C PRO A 20 -4.35 1.64 3.74
N TYR A 21 -5.16 0.64 3.41
CA TYR A 21 -5.51 0.35 2.03
C TYR A 21 -7.00 0.05 1.83
N TYR A 22 -7.46 0.33 0.62
CA TYR A 22 -8.80 0.04 0.13
C TYR A 22 -8.69 -0.66 -1.24
N ILE A 23 -9.51 -1.69 -1.44
CA ILE A 23 -9.63 -2.39 -2.73
C ILE A 23 -10.95 -1.95 -3.34
N ASP A 24 -10.86 -1.23 -4.45
CA ASP A 24 -12.03 -0.75 -5.15
C ASP A 24 -12.78 -1.91 -5.83
N PRO A 25 -14.12 -1.86 -5.92
CA PRO A 25 -14.89 -2.89 -6.61
C PRO A 25 -14.44 -3.16 -8.05
N SER A 26 -13.85 -2.18 -8.74
CA SER A 26 -13.31 -2.33 -10.10
C SER A 26 -12.20 -3.38 -10.24
N VAL A 27 -11.54 -3.75 -9.12
CA VAL A 27 -10.48 -4.76 -9.07
C VAL A 27 -10.78 -5.88 -8.07
N GLN A 28 -12.05 -6.06 -7.68
CA GLN A 28 -12.43 -7.07 -6.69
C GLN A 28 -12.00 -8.48 -7.08
N ASN A 29 -11.98 -8.79 -8.38
CA ASN A 29 -11.49 -10.07 -8.91
C ASN A 29 -9.98 -10.32 -8.67
N LEU A 30 -9.21 -9.29 -8.32
CA LEU A 30 -7.78 -9.36 -7.99
C LEU A 30 -7.51 -9.38 -6.48
N THR A 31 -8.55 -9.37 -5.64
CA THR A 31 -8.41 -9.27 -4.18
C THR A 31 -7.43 -10.29 -3.60
N GLN A 32 -7.53 -11.56 -4.01
CA GLN A 32 -6.64 -12.61 -3.52
C GLN A 32 -5.18 -12.33 -3.89
N LEU A 33 -4.90 -11.92 -5.13
CA LEU A 33 -3.55 -11.58 -5.58
C LEU A 33 -2.97 -10.39 -4.80
N ILE A 34 -3.80 -9.38 -4.54
CA ILE A 34 -3.40 -8.20 -3.74
C ILE A 34 -3.06 -8.64 -2.30
N GLU A 35 -3.86 -9.50 -1.70
CA GLU A 35 -3.64 -9.99 -0.34
C GLU A 35 -2.40 -10.90 -0.24
N GLU A 36 -2.13 -11.74 -1.24
CA GLU A 36 -0.90 -12.52 -1.34
C GLU A 36 0.35 -11.62 -1.47
N ALA A 37 0.27 -10.55 -2.27
CA ALA A 37 1.34 -9.57 -2.39
C ALA A 37 1.58 -8.84 -1.06
N ILE A 38 0.52 -8.46 -0.35
CA ILE A 38 0.60 -7.87 1.00
C ILE A 38 1.26 -8.84 1.99
N ALA A 39 0.95 -10.14 1.90
CA ALA A 39 1.55 -11.15 2.78
C ALA A 39 3.08 -11.23 2.62
N GLN A 40 3.61 -11.02 1.40
CA GLN A 40 5.06 -10.94 1.19
C GLN A 40 5.68 -9.77 1.96
N TYR A 41 5.05 -8.59 1.97
CA TYR A 41 5.51 -7.46 2.77
C TYR A 41 5.48 -7.75 4.27
N HIS A 42 4.44 -8.43 4.76
CA HIS A 42 4.34 -8.77 6.18
C HIS A 42 5.42 -9.77 6.61
N LYS A 43 5.77 -10.71 5.71
CA LYS A 43 6.80 -11.73 5.93
C LYS A 43 8.22 -11.16 5.90
N HIS A 44 8.49 -10.24 4.98
CA HIS A 44 9.86 -9.79 4.70
C HIS A 44 10.19 -8.40 5.26
N THR A 45 9.18 -7.66 5.73
CA THR A 45 9.36 -6.30 6.22
C THR A 45 8.56 -6.03 7.50
N VAL A 46 8.83 -4.89 8.11
CA VAL A 46 8.07 -4.36 9.25
C VAL A 46 6.83 -3.55 8.83
N LEU A 47 6.58 -3.40 7.51
CA LEU A 47 5.39 -2.70 7.02
C LEU A 47 4.14 -3.53 7.31
N ARG A 48 3.07 -2.85 7.72
CA ARG A 48 1.77 -3.46 8.03
C ARG A 48 0.68 -2.77 7.24
N PHE A 49 0.20 -3.47 6.22
CA PHE A 49 -1.00 -3.07 5.49
C PHE A 49 -2.24 -3.38 6.32
N VAL A 50 -3.10 -2.39 6.52
CA VAL A 50 -4.32 -2.49 7.32
C VAL A 50 -5.52 -2.06 6.47
N LYS A 51 -6.67 -2.72 6.62
CA LYS A 51 -7.90 -2.28 5.95
C LYS A 51 -8.22 -0.86 6.44
N ARG A 52 -8.46 0.05 5.50
CA ARG A 52 -8.83 1.43 5.79
C ARG A 52 -10.14 1.50 6.57
N THR A 53 -10.22 2.45 7.49
CA THR A 53 -11.42 2.81 8.23
C THR A 53 -11.79 4.27 7.94
N ASP A 54 -11.08 5.22 8.54
CA ASP A 54 -11.31 6.66 8.44
C ASP A 54 -10.05 7.44 8.00
N GLU A 55 -8.95 6.75 7.70
CA GLU A 55 -7.69 7.41 7.40
C GLU A 55 -7.79 8.27 6.14
N GLN A 56 -7.28 9.51 6.23
CA GLN A 56 -7.25 10.47 5.13
C GLN A 56 -6.26 10.06 4.04
N ASN A 57 -5.08 9.58 4.44
CA ASN A 57 -4.04 9.09 3.54
C ASN A 57 -4.09 7.55 3.50
N TYR A 58 -4.27 6.99 2.32
CA TYR A 58 -4.36 5.55 2.11
C TYR A 58 -4.00 5.18 0.68
N VAL A 59 -3.71 3.90 0.45
CA VAL A 59 -3.52 3.33 -0.90
C VAL A 59 -4.87 2.82 -1.41
N CYS A 60 -5.30 3.29 -2.58
CA CYS A 60 -6.47 2.77 -3.27
C CYS A 60 -6.02 1.89 -4.44
N PHE A 61 -6.29 0.59 -4.37
CA PHE A 61 -6.12 -0.29 -5.52
C PHE A 61 -7.36 -0.16 -6.40
N LEU A 62 -7.19 0.41 -7.59
CA LEU A 62 -8.27 0.68 -8.53
C LEU A 62 -7.84 0.35 -9.95
N LYS A 63 -8.81 0.00 -10.79
CA LYS A 63 -8.58 -0.15 -12.22
C LYS A 63 -8.66 1.24 -12.84
N ASP A 64 -7.56 1.69 -13.43
CA ASP A 64 -7.56 2.96 -14.14
C ASP A 64 -8.54 2.89 -15.33
N LYS A 65 -9.25 4.00 -15.56
CA LYS A 65 -10.09 4.16 -16.74
C LYS A 65 -9.21 4.80 -17.79
N GLY A 66 -8.40 3.98 -18.47
CA GLY A 66 -7.59 4.42 -19.61
C GLY A 66 -8.41 5.16 -20.66
#